data_AF-A0A2H0BJ55-F1
#
_entry.id   AF-A0A2H0BJ55-F1
#
_cell.length_a   1.000
_cell.length_b   1.000
_cell.length_c   1.000
_cell.angle_alpha   90.00
_cell.angle_beta   90.00
_cell.angle_gamma   90.00
#
_symmetry.space_group_name_H-M   'P 1'
#
loop_
_entity.id
_entity.type
_entity.pdbx_description
1 polymer ?
#
loop_
_entity_poly.entity_id
_entity_poly.type
_entity_poly.pdbx_seq_one_letter_code
_entity_poly.pdbx_strand_id
1 'polypeptide(L)'
;EYAYGRGTVRTFEWETSFEYAYGRGTVRTFEWETSFLKGLGVKKDLPVFITETGWSQKNLKEEIISKKLNFAFENVWNDKNVVAVTPFILNYEFPPFDMFSWKNNGSYNSLYENMQKLSKIAGCPIQEDKADISRIFVPAINLLGREFTGLFFVENKGQTIWVKDNLKVIDENSNNLEIVKISLSSFEPGGSGFIVFRGISPTTEGNYQKSVQLMNNNSNISAPIYFKILSVATIRIKLEHFLDLIFALWHPDK
;
A
#
# COMPACT_ATOMS: atom_id res chain seq x y z
N GLU A 1 -23.88 22.04 24.61
CA GLU A 1 -22.81 21.06 24.33
C GLU A 1 -23.43 19.97 23.48
N TYR A 2 -23.05 19.69 22.23
CA TYR A 2 -21.71 19.44 21.69
C TYR A 2 -21.51 20.15 20.34
N ALA A 3 -20.30 20.63 20.10
CA ALA A 3 -19.84 21.20 18.85
C ALA A 3 -19.18 20.11 17.98
N TYR A 4 -19.52 20.03 16.69
CA TYR A 4 -18.67 19.40 15.67
C TYR A 4 -18.79 20.14 14.34
N GLY A 5 -17.65 20.21 13.65
CA GLY A 5 -17.28 21.23 12.68
C GLY A 5 -18.03 21.18 11.35
N ARG A 6 -18.08 22.36 10.73
CA ARG A 6 -18.60 22.61 9.38
C ARG A 6 -17.69 21.94 8.34
N GLY A 7 -17.92 20.67 8.05
CA GLY A 7 -17.63 20.08 6.74
C GLY A 7 -18.86 20.31 5.86
N THR A 8 -18.80 21.26 4.94
CA THR A 8 -19.91 21.47 4.00
C THR A 8 -19.81 20.39 2.92
N VAL A 9 -20.48 19.26 3.12
CA VAL A 9 -20.80 18.34 2.01
C VAL A 9 -21.77 19.11 1.12
N ARG A 10 -21.30 19.59 -0.03
CA ARG A 10 -22.18 20.15 -1.06
C ARG A 10 -22.51 19.02 -2.03
N THR A 11 -23.64 18.35 -1.79
CA THR A 11 -24.34 17.63 -2.83
C THR A 11 -24.79 18.65 -3.87
N PHE A 12 -24.13 18.71 -5.02
CA PHE A 12 -24.61 19.52 -6.14
C PHE A 12 -25.71 18.72 -6.85
N GLU A 13 -26.96 19.03 -6.52
CA GLU A 13 -28.12 18.55 -7.26
C GLU A 13 -28.11 19.18 -8.66
N TRP A 14 -27.69 18.40 -9.66
CA TRP A 14 -27.67 18.80 -11.06
C TRP A 14 -29.07 18.85 -11.70
N GLU A 15 -30.15 19.12 -10.95
CA GLU A 15 -31.52 19.06 -11.47
C GLU A 15 -31.73 19.94 -12.71
N THR A 16 -30.94 21.01 -12.87
CA THR A 16 -31.05 21.97 -13.99
C THR A 16 -29.77 22.21 -14.78
N SER A 17 -28.63 21.58 -14.45
CA SER A 17 -27.37 21.89 -15.14
C SER A 17 -27.30 21.23 -16.52
N PHE A 18 -27.08 22.05 -17.54
CA PHE A 18 -26.72 21.56 -18.88
C PHE A 18 -25.35 20.88 -18.84
N GLU A 19 -25.22 19.80 -19.61
CA GLU A 19 -23.98 19.04 -19.82
C GLU A 19 -22.87 19.90 -20.48
N TYR A 20 -23.26 21.01 -21.11
CA TYR A 20 -22.36 22.01 -21.70
C TYR A 20 -22.01 23.17 -20.74
N ALA A 21 -22.54 23.17 -19.51
CA ALA A 21 -22.33 24.29 -18.60
C ALA A 21 -20.90 24.33 -18.04
N TYR A 22 -20.39 25.55 -17.83
CA TYR A 22 -19.05 25.85 -17.30
C TYR A 22 -19.12 26.62 -15.98
N GLY A 23 -18.07 26.49 -15.16
CA GLY A 23 -17.93 27.24 -13.92
C GLY A 23 -18.36 26.48 -12.67
N ARG A 24 -18.50 27.19 -11.55
CA ARG A 24 -18.92 26.62 -10.27
C ARG A 24 -20.34 26.09 -10.37
N GLY A 25 -20.58 24.90 -9.83
CA GLY A 25 -21.90 24.30 -9.90
C GLY A 25 -22.27 23.91 -11.33
N THR A 26 -21.31 23.33 -12.06
CA THR A 26 -21.59 22.55 -13.27
C THR A 26 -20.83 21.22 -13.29
N VAL A 27 -21.09 20.39 -14.29
CA VAL A 27 -20.32 19.17 -14.60
C VAL A 27 -18.80 19.44 -14.77
N ARG A 28 -18.42 20.69 -15.02
CA ARG A 28 -17.04 21.20 -15.16
C ARG A 28 -16.53 21.96 -13.93
N THR A 29 -17.18 21.82 -12.76
CA THR A 29 -16.76 22.53 -11.54
C THR A 29 -15.28 22.31 -11.20
N PHE A 30 -14.77 21.09 -11.44
CA PHE A 30 -13.37 20.76 -11.18
C PHE A 30 -12.38 21.62 -12.00
N GLU A 31 -12.73 22.03 -13.22
CA GLU A 31 -11.90 22.92 -14.04
C GLU A 31 -11.78 24.31 -13.38
N TRP A 32 -12.89 24.80 -12.83
CA TRP A 32 -12.92 26.05 -12.08
C TRP A 32 -12.08 25.94 -10.79
N GLU A 33 -12.24 24.86 -10.02
CA GLU A 33 -11.52 24.64 -8.76
C GLU A 33 -10.01 24.49 -8.97
N THR A 34 -9.60 23.71 -9.98
CA THR A 34 -8.18 23.55 -10.33
C THR A 34 -7.56 24.87 -10.81
N SER A 35 -8.29 25.65 -11.62
CA SER A 35 -7.85 27.00 -12.04
C SER A 35 -7.72 27.95 -10.86
N PHE A 36 -8.66 27.90 -9.91
CA PHE A 36 -8.60 28.69 -8.69
C PHE A 36 -7.38 28.34 -7.84
N LEU A 37 -7.08 27.04 -7.66
CA LEU A 37 -5.88 26.59 -6.93
C LEU A 37 -4.58 27.01 -7.62
N LYS A 38 -4.53 26.97 -8.95
CA LYS A 38 -3.39 27.49 -9.74
C LYS A 38 -3.21 29.00 -9.50
N GLY A 39 -4.31 29.75 -9.45
CA GLY A 39 -4.30 31.18 -9.10
C GLY A 39 -3.77 31.48 -7.70
N LEU A 40 -3.91 30.53 -6.75
CA LEU A 40 -3.33 30.61 -5.40
C LEU A 40 -1.87 30.16 -5.31
N GLY A 41 -1.24 29.79 -6.44
CA GLY A 41 0.18 29.42 -6.50
C GLY A 41 0.48 27.93 -6.45
N VAL A 42 -0.53 27.05 -6.56
CA VAL A 42 -0.30 25.61 -6.71
C VAL A 42 0.31 25.35 -8.09
N LYS A 43 1.57 24.86 -8.12
CA LYS A 43 2.33 24.62 -9.37
C LYS A 43 2.21 23.21 -9.93
N LYS A 44 1.81 22.24 -9.10
CA LYS A 44 1.63 20.85 -9.52
C LYS A 44 0.27 20.67 -10.19
N ASP A 45 0.21 19.80 -11.19
CA ASP A 45 -1.06 19.30 -11.69
C ASP A 45 -1.62 18.31 -10.65
N LEU A 46 -2.82 18.60 -10.17
CA LEU A 46 -3.47 17.83 -9.10
C LEU A 46 -4.38 16.76 -9.72
N PRO A 47 -4.36 15.52 -9.21
CA PRO A 47 -5.36 14.53 -9.58
C PRO A 47 -6.75 14.98 -9.05
N VAL A 48 -7.77 14.76 -9.87
CA VAL A 48 -9.16 15.11 -9.63
C VAL A 48 -9.96 13.83 -9.43
N PHE A 49 -10.69 13.78 -8.32
CA PHE A 49 -11.61 12.69 -8.00
C PHE A 49 -13.01 13.28 -7.91
N ILE A 50 -13.89 12.89 -8.82
CA ILE A 50 -15.30 13.31 -8.81
C ILE A 50 -16.06 12.26 -8.02
N THR A 51 -16.15 12.45 -6.70
CA THR A 51 -16.62 11.42 -5.77
C THR A 51 -18.15 11.27 -5.74
N GLU A 52 -18.89 12.25 -6.27
CA GLU A 52 -20.35 12.21 -6.32
C GLU A 52 -20.84 12.91 -7.60
N THR A 53 -21.56 12.18 -8.45
CA THR A 53 -22.21 12.77 -9.63
C THR A 53 -23.50 12.05 -9.99
N GLY A 54 -24.47 12.79 -10.51
CA GLY A 54 -25.74 12.21 -10.96
C GLY A 54 -26.78 13.28 -11.26
N TRP A 55 -27.73 12.91 -12.12
CA TRP A 55 -28.94 13.71 -12.35
C TRP A 55 -30.13 13.03 -11.69
N SER A 56 -31.03 13.83 -11.14
CA SER A 56 -32.27 13.36 -10.54
C SER A 56 -33.22 12.80 -11.60
N GLN A 57 -33.73 11.59 -11.38
CA GLN A 57 -34.77 10.99 -12.22
C GLN A 57 -36.18 11.57 -11.95
N LYS A 58 -36.32 12.46 -10.95
CA LYS A 58 -37.61 13.07 -10.58
C LYS A 58 -38.28 13.80 -11.74
N ASN A 59 -37.50 14.53 -12.51
CA ASN A 59 -37.99 15.40 -13.60
C ASN A 59 -37.41 15.04 -14.98
N LEU A 60 -36.49 14.07 -15.04
CA LEU A 60 -35.79 13.69 -16.27
C LEU A 60 -35.96 12.19 -16.56
N LYS A 61 -36.24 11.87 -17.82
CA LYS A 61 -36.26 10.47 -18.28
C LYS A 61 -34.86 9.88 -18.25
N GLU A 62 -34.76 8.58 -17.96
CA GLU A 62 -33.48 7.85 -17.96
C GLU A 62 -32.69 8.01 -19.27
N GLU A 63 -33.35 8.03 -20.43
CA GLU A 63 -32.68 8.23 -21.72
C GLU A 63 -31.95 9.59 -21.78
N ILE A 64 -32.54 10.64 -21.20
CA ILE A 64 -31.95 11.99 -21.19
C ILE A 64 -30.75 12.00 -20.24
N ILE A 65 -30.87 11.39 -19.07
CA ILE A 65 -29.78 11.29 -18.10
C ILE A 65 -28.62 10.46 -18.67
N SER A 66 -28.91 9.34 -19.36
CA SER A 66 -27.90 8.55 -20.08
C SER A 66 -27.12 9.41 -21.07
N LYS A 67 -27.82 10.23 -21.89
CA LYS A 67 -27.16 11.13 -22.85
C LYS A 67 -26.26 12.15 -22.16
N LYS A 68 -26.72 12.75 -21.05
CA LYS A 68 -25.93 13.70 -20.26
C LYS A 68 -24.67 13.06 -19.66
N LEU A 69 -24.80 11.87 -19.09
CA LEU A 69 -23.67 11.12 -18.53
C LEU A 69 -22.68 10.72 -19.62
N ASN A 70 -23.14 10.18 -20.75
CA ASN A 70 -22.28 9.83 -21.87
C ASN A 70 -21.48 11.04 -22.34
N PHE A 71 -22.16 12.19 -22.54
CA PHE A 71 -21.49 13.42 -22.93
C PHE A 71 -20.43 13.84 -21.89
N ALA A 72 -20.78 13.80 -20.60
CA ALA A 72 -19.87 14.15 -19.52
C ALA A 72 -18.63 13.24 -19.51
N PHE A 73 -18.81 11.92 -19.59
CA PHE A 73 -17.69 10.98 -19.63
C PHE A 73 -16.79 11.15 -20.86
N GLU A 74 -17.39 11.33 -22.04
CA GLU A 74 -16.65 11.37 -23.30
C GLU A 74 -15.99 12.73 -23.57
N ASN A 75 -16.53 13.84 -23.04
CA ASN A 75 -16.13 15.19 -23.44
C ASN A 75 -15.71 16.09 -22.27
N VAL A 76 -15.96 15.69 -21.02
CA VAL A 76 -15.69 16.54 -19.84
C VAL A 76 -14.74 15.84 -18.87
N TRP A 77 -15.09 14.63 -18.46
CA TRP A 77 -14.34 13.83 -17.50
C TRP A 77 -13.25 12.98 -18.15
N ASN A 78 -13.03 13.14 -19.46
CA ASN A 78 -11.90 12.56 -20.19
C ASN A 78 -10.59 13.35 -19.99
N ASP A 79 -10.58 14.38 -19.14
CA ASP A 79 -9.38 15.12 -18.78
C ASP A 79 -8.35 14.19 -18.10
N LYS A 80 -7.08 14.31 -18.51
CA LYS A 80 -5.97 13.47 -18.02
C LYS A 80 -5.78 13.50 -16.49
N ASN A 81 -6.25 14.55 -15.82
CA ASN A 81 -6.13 14.70 -14.38
C ASN A 81 -7.33 14.10 -13.64
N VAL A 82 -8.43 13.79 -14.34
CA VAL A 82 -9.57 13.09 -13.74
C VAL A 82 -9.21 11.61 -13.59
N VAL A 83 -9.02 11.19 -12.34
CA VAL A 83 -8.59 9.82 -11.99
C VAL A 83 -9.77 8.90 -11.79
N ALA A 84 -10.85 9.41 -11.19
CA ALA A 84 -12.06 8.63 -10.93
C ALA A 84 -13.31 9.51 -10.96
N VAL A 85 -14.42 8.90 -11.38
CA VAL A 85 -15.77 9.45 -11.33
C VAL A 85 -16.68 8.40 -10.73
N THR A 86 -17.34 8.70 -9.62
CA THR A 86 -18.26 7.78 -8.94
C THR A 86 -19.68 8.34 -8.93
N PRO A 87 -20.69 7.49 -9.21
CA PRO A 87 -22.07 7.94 -9.14
C PRO A 87 -22.43 8.27 -7.69
N PHE A 88 -23.35 9.21 -7.51
CA PHE A 88 -23.87 9.60 -6.20
C PHE A 88 -24.49 8.39 -5.47
N ILE A 89 -25.35 7.63 -6.14
CA ILE A 89 -26.00 6.45 -5.57
C ILE A 89 -26.09 5.34 -6.61
N LEU A 90 -25.47 4.20 -6.32
CA LEU A 90 -25.65 2.98 -7.10
C LEU A 90 -26.91 2.20 -6.68
N ASN A 91 -27.16 2.08 -5.37
CA ASN A 91 -28.22 1.27 -4.80
C ASN A 91 -28.76 1.86 -3.49
N TYR A 92 -29.83 2.65 -3.57
CA TYR A 92 -30.56 3.16 -2.41
C TYR A 92 -32.01 3.48 -2.81
N GLU A 93 -32.98 2.75 -2.27
CA GLU A 93 -34.37 2.79 -2.76
C GLU A 93 -35.31 3.61 -1.87
N PHE A 94 -34.78 4.35 -0.90
CA PHE A 94 -35.59 5.12 0.06
C PHE A 94 -35.52 6.64 -0.20
N PRO A 95 -36.62 7.37 -0.02
CA PRO A 95 -36.58 8.83 -0.03
C PRO A 95 -35.64 9.39 1.05
N PRO A 96 -35.00 10.55 0.81
CA PRO A 96 -35.22 11.45 -0.32
C PRO A 96 -34.22 11.26 -1.47
N PHE A 97 -33.50 10.13 -1.57
CA PHE A 97 -32.44 9.98 -2.58
C PHE A 97 -32.66 8.83 -3.56
N ASP A 98 -33.79 8.14 -3.45
CA ASP A 98 -34.27 7.09 -4.37
C ASP A 98 -34.25 7.54 -5.83
N MET A 99 -34.55 8.81 -6.10
CA MET A 99 -34.51 9.40 -7.45
C MET A 99 -33.12 9.46 -8.10
N PHE A 100 -32.04 9.18 -7.35
CA PHE A 100 -30.67 9.08 -7.88
C PHE A 100 -30.20 7.63 -8.05
N SER A 101 -30.96 6.66 -7.54
CA SER A 101 -30.56 5.25 -7.56
C SER A 101 -30.55 4.66 -8.97
N TRP A 102 -29.52 3.88 -9.26
CA TRP A 102 -29.41 3.13 -10.52
C TRP A 102 -29.96 1.70 -10.39
N LYS A 103 -30.38 1.33 -9.19
CA LYS A 103 -30.95 0.04 -8.86
C LYS A 103 -32.26 0.23 -8.09
N ASN A 104 -33.31 -0.46 -8.54
CA ASN A 104 -34.66 -0.40 -7.99
C ASN A 104 -35.24 -1.82 -7.89
N ASN A 105 -35.82 -2.18 -6.75
CA ASN A 105 -36.34 -3.52 -6.44
C ASN A 105 -35.37 -4.64 -6.84
N GLY A 106 -34.08 -4.46 -6.55
CA GLY A 106 -33.06 -5.46 -6.88
C GLY A 106 -32.59 -5.49 -8.35
N SER A 107 -33.22 -4.73 -9.25
CA SER A 107 -32.91 -4.70 -10.69
C SER A 107 -32.22 -3.41 -11.10
N TYR A 108 -31.23 -3.49 -11.98
CA TYR A 108 -30.56 -2.31 -12.54
C TYR A 108 -31.43 -1.66 -13.61
N ASN A 109 -31.42 -0.32 -13.65
CA ASN A 109 -32.15 0.43 -14.68
C ASN A 109 -31.32 0.64 -15.95
N SER A 110 -31.93 1.26 -16.97
CA SER A 110 -31.28 1.45 -18.26
C SER A 110 -30.06 2.38 -18.19
N LEU A 111 -30.03 3.30 -17.20
CA LEU A 111 -28.86 4.15 -16.94
C LEU A 111 -27.63 3.32 -16.62
N TYR A 112 -27.76 2.36 -15.71
CA TYR A 112 -26.68 1.48 -15.31
C TYR A 112 -26.12 0.70 -16.51
N GLU A 113 -27.01 0.09 -17.30
CA GLU A 113 -26.62 -0.72 -18.46
C GLU A 113 -25.87 0.09 -19.52
N ASN A 114 -26.33 1.32 -19.79
CA ASN A 114 -25.69 2.21 -20.75
C ASN A 114 -24.33 2.68 -20.23
N MET A 115 -24.27 3.05 -18.94
CA MET A 115 -23.03 3.43 -18.28
C MET A 115 -21.99 2.32 -18.25
N GLN A 116 -22.41 1.06 -18.10
CA GLN A 116 -21.51 -0.09 -18.10
C GLN A 116 -20.80 -0.27 -19.45
N LYS A 117 -21.47 0.05 -20.57
CA LYS A 117 -20.95 -0.11 -21.93
C LYS A 117 -19.90 0.93 -22.33
N LEU A 118 -19.79 2.05 -21.59
CA LEU A 118 -18.77 3.06 -21.85
C LEU A 118 -17.37 2.49 -21.64
N SER A 119 -16.46 2.80 -22.57
CA SER A 119 -15.04 2.45 -22.44
C SER A 119 -14.43 3.23 -21.27
N LYS A 120 -13.90 2.51 -20.28
CA LYS A 120 -13.31 3.07 -19.07
C LYS A 120 -12.00 2.35 -18.77
N ILE A 121 -11.02 3.10 -18.29
CA ILE A 121 -9.82 2.50 -17.69
C ILE A 121 -10.26 1.81 -16.39
N ALA A 122 -9.88 0.55 -16.22
CA ALA A 122 -10.20 -0.18 -15.00
C ALA A 122 -9.60 0.54 -13.78
N GLY A 123 -10.39 0.70 -12.71
CA GLY A 123 -9.98 1.30 -11.45
C GLY A 123 -9.05 0.43 -10.62
N CYS A 124 -7.98 -0.09 -11.23
CA CYS A 124 -6.95 -0.89 -10.60
C CYS A 124 -5.62 -0.11 -10.68
N PRO A 125 -5.43 0.96 -9.88
CA PRO A 125 -4.17 1.68 -9.87
C PRO A 125 -3.04 0.72 -9.49
N ILE A 126 -1.86 0.91 -10.10
CA ILE A 126 -0.67 0.14 -9.75
C ILE A 126 -0.35 0.44 -8.28
N GLN A 127 -0.41 -0.58 -7.44
CA GLN A 127 -0.06 -0.45 -6.03
C GLN A 127 1.46 -0.60 -5.89
N GLU A 128 2.09 0.31 -5.14
CA GLU A 128 3.52 0.23 -4.84
C GLU A 128 3.75 -0.63 -3.60
N ASP A 129 4.52 -1.72 -3.74
CA ASP A 129 5.05 -2.47 -2.60
C ASP A 129 6.41 -1.89 -2.19
N LYS A 130 6.55 -1.44 -0.94
CA LYS A 130 7.79 -0.79 -0.50
C LYS A 130 8.07 -0.97 0.98
N ALA A 131 9.24 -1.50 1.29
CA ALA A 131 9.73 -1.72 2.64
C ALA A 131 10.92 -0.85 2.97
N ASP A 132 10.91 -0.35 4.20
CA ASP A 132 12.07 0.26 4.82
C ASP A 132 12.58 -0.66 5.94
N ILE A 133 13.82 -1.13 5.81
CA ILE A 133 14.48 -1.91 6.86
C ILE A 133 15.37 -0.95 7.63
N SER A 134 14.91 -0.54 8.81
CA SER A 134 15.56 0.53 9.58
C SER A 134 16.82 0.07 10.29
N ARG A 135 16.85 -1.18 10.79
CA ARG A 135 17.99 -1.77 11.53
C ARG A 135 18.03 -3.28 11.40
N ILE A 136 19.24 -3.84 11.49
CA ILE A 136 19.50 -5.28 11.55
C ILE A 136 20.46 -5.61 12.70
N PHE A 137 20.20 -6.75 13.35
CA PHE A 137 21.01 -7.33 14.41
C PHE A 137 21.37 -8.76 14.03
N VAL A 138 22.65 -9.06 14.02
CA VAL A 138 23.21 -10.40 13.80
C VAL A 138 24.34 -10.64 14.80
N PRO A 139 24.62 -11.89 15.19
CA PRO A 139 25.81 -12.19 15.97
C PRO A 139 27.07 -11.76 15.19
N ALA A 140 27.93 -10.96 15.83
CA ALA A 140 29.15 -10.46 15.21
C ALA A 140 30.15 -11.58 14.91
N ILE A 141 30.17 -12.63 15.74
CA ILE A 141 31.07 -13.78 15.63
C ILE A 141 30.23 -15.04 15.41
N ASN A 142 30.57 -15.81 14.38
CA ASN A 142 29.91 -17.08 14.07
C ASN A 142 30.95 -18.18 13.80
N LEU A 143 30.60 -19.41 14.15
CA LEU A 143 31.42 -20.58 13.86
C LEU A 143 31.22 -21.02 12.40
N LEU A 144 32.30 -21.43 11.72
CA LEU A 144 32.24 -21.81 10.30
C LEU A 144 31.09 -22.77 9.96
N GLY A 145 30.33 -22.44 8.92
CA GLY A 145 29.25 -23.28 8.38
C GLY A 145 28.10 -23.54 9.37
N ARG A 146 28.00 -22.79 10.46
CA ARG A 146 26.90 -22.90 11.43
C ARG A 146 25.78 -21.94 11.11
N GLU A 147 24.58 -22.33 11.53
CA GLU A 147 23.42 -21.46 11.49
C GLU A 147 23.59 -20.30 12.46
N PHE A 148 23.11 -19.13 12.04
CA PHE A 148 22.95 -17.96 12.90
C PHE A 148 21.54 -17.40 12.74
N THR A 149 21.08 -16.73 13.79
CA THR A 149 19.77 -16.06 13.78
C THR A 149 19.98 -14.55 13.72
N GLY A 150 19.38 -13.91 12.71
CA GLY A 150 19.34 -12.47 12.57
C GLY A 150 17.94 -11.92 12.85
N LEU A 151 17.87 -10.64 13.20
CA LEU A 151 16.64 -9.89 13.44
C LEU A 151 16.75 -8.56 12.71
N PHE A 152 15.73 -8.17 11.95
CA PHE A 152 15.63 -6.80 11.44
C PHE A 152 14.24 -6.20 11.71
N PHE A 153 14.22 -4.87 11.85
CA PHE A 153 13.00 -4.08 11.98
C PHE A 153 12.59 -3.57 10.61
N VAL A 154 11.30 -3.71 10.28
CA VAL A 154 10.76 -3.35 8.98
C VAL A 154 9.49 -2.53 9.14
N GLU A 155 9.32 -1.56 8.25
CA GLU A 155 8.11 -0.76 8.08
C GLU A 155 7.58 -0.87 6.65
N ASN A 156 6.26 -0.95 6.52
CA ASN A 156 5.57 -0.86 5.24
C ASN A 156 5.39 0.61 4.83
N LYS A 157 6.18 1.04 3.83
CA LYS A 157 6.09 2.36 3.19
C LYS A 157 5.30 2.32 1.87
N GLY A 158 4.75 1.16 1.51
CA GLY A 158 3.95 0.94 0.32
C GLY A 158 2.46 1.19 0.54
N GLN A 159 1.67 0.73 -0.43
CA GLN A 159 0.21 0.90 -0.48
C GLN A 159 -0.55 -0.42 -0.29
N THR A 160 0.15 -1.55 -0.33
CA THR A 160 -0.42 -2.88 -0.18
C THR A 160 -0.29 -3.40 1.24
N ILE A 161 -1.19 -4.30 1.63
CA ILE A 161 -1.04 -5.06 2.87
C ILE A 161 -0.18 -6.28 2.57
N TRP A 162 0.92 -6.45 3.32
CA TRP A 162 1.73 -7.66 3.21
C TRP A 162 1.22 -8.73 4.15
N VAL A 163 1.11 -9.96 3.65
CA VAL A 163 0.72 -11.12 4.42
C VAL A 163 1.95 -11.98 4.65
N LYS A 164 2.10 -12.53 5.87
CA LYS A 164 3.24 -13.36 6.28
C LYS A 164 3.65 -14.41 5.23
N ASP A 165 2.69 -15.11 4.64
CA ASP A 165 2.96 -16.24 3.73
C ASP A 165 3.58 -15.81 2.39
N ASN A 166 3.44 -14.53 2.05
CA ASN A 166 3.97 -13.96 0.82
C ASN A 166 5.36 -13.35 1.00
N LEU A 167 5.82 -13.20 2.25
CA LEU A 167 7.09 -12.59 2.59
C LEU A 167 8.23 -13.59 2.48
N LYS A 168 9.34 -13.16 1.88
CA LYS A 168 10.59 -13.92 1.83
C LYS A 168 11.75 -13.00 2.19
N VAL A 169 12.70 -13.51 2.95
CA VAL A 169 14.00 -12.85 3.16
C VAL A 169 14.98 -13.49 2.20
N ILE A 170 15.73 -12.69 1.47
CA ILE A 170 16.77 -13.18 0.55
C ILE A 170 18.14 -12.61 0.91
N ASP A 171 19.20 -13.35 0.60
CA ASP A 171 20.59 -12.89 0.70
C ASP A 171 21.06 -12.11 -0.53
N GLU A 172 22.34 -11.70 -0.55
CA GLU A 172 22.93 -10.98 -1.69
C GLU A 172 22.96 -11.77 -3.01
N ASN A 173 22.78 -13.09 -2.97
CA ASN A 173 22.74 -13.98 -4.14
C ASN A 173 21.31 -14.39 -4.50
N SER A 174 20.30 -13.73 -3.91
CA SER A 174 18.88 -14.07 -4.07
C SER A 174 18.49 -15.48 -3.56
N ASN A 175 19.29 -16.06 -2.66
CA ASN A 175 18.90 -17.29 -1.97
C ASN A 175 17.88 -16.97 -0.87
N ASN A 176 16.83 -17.79 -0.77
CA ASN A 176 15.85 -17.66 0.30
C ASN A 176 16.47 -18.05 1.65
N LEU A 177 16.33 -17.16 2.63
CA LEU A 177 16.61 -17.40 4.03
C LEU A 177 15.33 -17.77 4.76
N GLU A 178 15.41 -18.72 5.70
CA GLU A 178 14.26 -19.15 6.48
C GLU A 178 13.80 -18.02 7.41
N ILE A 179 12.51 -17.69 7.36
CA ILE A 179 11.89 -16.80 8.34
C ILE A 179 11.49 -17.62 9.57
N VAL A 180 12.18 -17.39 10.68
CA VAL A 180 11.92 -18.07 11.96
C VAL A 180 10.70 -17.47 12.65
N LYS A 181 10.54 -16.15 12.60
CA LYS A 181 9.43 -15.45 13.28
C LYS A 181 9.14 -14.11 12.61
N ILE A 182 7.86 -13.74 12.60
CA ILE A 182 7.38 -12.41 12.24
C ILE A 182 6.56 -11.88 13.40
N SER A 183 6.68 -10.59 13.72
CA SER A 183 5.96 -9.96 14.83
C SER A 183 4.45 -9.81 14.60
N LEU A 184 4.01 -9.72 13.34
CA LEU A 184 2.63 -9.49 12.93
C LEU A 184 2.17 -10.52 11.90
N SER A 185 0.86 -10.79 11.83
CA SER A 185 0.25 -11.62 10.77
C SER A 185 0.24 -10.91 9.41
N SER A 186 0.10 -9.58 9.44
CA SER A 186 0.09 -8.71 8.28
C SER A 186 0.72 -7.35 8.61
N PHE A 187 1.30 -6.71 7.60
CA PHE A 187 1.82 -5.35 7.68
C PHE A 187 0.96 -4.45 6.81
N GLU A 188 0.09 -3.66 7.43
CA GLU A 188 -0.66 -2.59 6.75
C GLU A 188 0.26 -1.44 6.35
N PRO A 189 -0.12 -0.58 5.37
CA PRO A 189 0.60 0.65 5.07
C PRO A 189 0.88 1.49 6.33
N GLY A 190 2.14 1.87 6.55
CA GLY A 190 2.64 2.54 7.76
C GLY A 190 2.89 1.61 8.95
N GLY A 191 2.53 0.34 8.84
CA GLY A 191 2.74 -0.67 9.89
C GLY A 191 4.21 -1.05 10.06
N SER A 192 4.64 -1.18 11.31
CA SER A 192 6.02 -1.54 11.68
C SER A 192 6.08 -2.82 12.50
N GLY A 193 7.17 -3.57 12.36
CA GLY A 193 7.40 -4.78 13.11
C GLY A 193 8.82 -5.32 12.96
N PHE A 194 9.00 -6.60 13.24
CA PHE A 194 10.29 -7.25 13.09
C PHE A 194 10.16 -8.63 12.44
N ILE A 195 11.24 -9.02 11.78
CA ILE A 195 11.41 -10.34 11.16
C ILE A 195 12.70 -10.95 11.70
N VAL A 196 12.57 -12.17 12.21
CA VAL A 196 13.68 -13.03 12.61
C VAL A 196 13.93 -14.02 11.48
N PHE A 197 15.16 -14.08 11.01
CA PHE A 197 15.57 -14.98 9.94
C PHE A 197 16.74 -15.87 10.38
N ARG A 198 16.91 -17.00 9.70
CA ARG A 198 18.03 -17.91 9.89
C ARG A 198 18.90 -17.92 8.63
N GLY A 199 20.21 -17.76 8.84
CA GLY A 199 21.22 -17.84 7.79
C GLY A 199 22.32 -18.84 8.16
N ILE A 200 23.16 -19.18 7.19
CA ILE A 200 24.34 -20.02 7.38
C ILE A 200 25.59 -19.16 7.25
N SER A 201 26.47 -19.24 8.25
CA SER A 201 27.73 -18.52 8.23
C SER A 201 28.71 -19.10 7.19
N PRO A 202 29.61 -18.29 6.63
CA PRO A 202 30.65 -18.74 5.71
C PRO A 202 31.44 -19.96 6.22
N THR A 203 31.85 -20.83 5.30
CA THR A 203 32.63 -22.05 5.59
C THR A 203 34.14 -21.79 5.67
N THR A 204 34.57 -20.57 5.38
CA THR A 204 35.97 -20.13 5.48
C THR A 204 36.11 -19.03 6.54
N GLU A 205 37.29 -18.93 7.14
CA GLU A 205 37.58 -17.90 8.14
C GLU A 205 37.71 -16.53 7.48
N GLY A 206 37.24 -15.50 8.17
CA GLY A 206 37.40 -14.13 7.71
C GLY A 206 36.30 -13.19 8.16
N ASN A 207 36.46 -11.93 7.76
CA ASN A 207 35.45 -10.89 7.93
C ASN A 207 34.64 -10.76 6.65
N TYR A 208 33.32 -10.92 6.75
CA TYR A 208 32.39 -10.87 5.63
C TYR A 208 31.42 -9.71 5.81
N GLN A 209 31.19 -8.97 4.73
CA GLN A 209 30.05 -8.07 4.60
C GLN A 209 28.96 -8.79 3.81
N LYS A 210 27.80 -8.93 4.43
CA LYS A 210 26.63 -9.65 3.91
C LYS A 210 25.44 -8.70 3.86
N SER A 211 24.40 -9.06 3.13
CA SER A 211 23.16 -8.28 3.12
C SER A 211 21.93 -9.15 3.03
N VAL A 212 20.82 -8.60 3.48
CA VAL A 212 19.50 -9.18 3.24
C VAL A 212 18.54 -8.17 2.63
N GLN A 213 17.57 -8.68 1.89
CA GLN A 213 16.43 -7.95 1.36
C GLN A 213 15.13 -8.65 1.70
N LEU A 214 14.04 -7.90 1.68
CA LEU A 214 12.68 -8.41 1.82
C LEU A 214 11.97 -8.43 0.47
N MET A 215 11.28 -9.52 0.19
CA MET A 215 10.40 -9.70 -0.95
C MET A 215 8.95 -9.90 -0.52
N ASN A 216 8.01 -9.50 -1.37
CA ASN A 216 6.58 -9.83 -1.29
C ASN A 216 6.12 -10.37 -2.65
N ASN A 217 5.42 -11.53 -2.68
CA ASN A 217 4.86 -12.11 -3.91
C ASN A 217 5.86 -12.21 -5.09
N ASN A 218 7.15 -12.42 -4.79
CA ASN A 218 8.28 -12.46 -5.73
C ASN A 218 8.79 -11.11 -6.29
N SER A 219 8.26 -9.98 -5.81
CA SER A 219 8.86 -8.67 -6.06
C SER A 219 9.79 -8.31 -4.90
N ASN A 220 10.94 -7.72 -5.21
CA ASN A 220 11.86 -7.20 -4.21
C ASN A 220 11.31 -5.86 -3.71
N ILE A 221 11.06 -5.73 -2.40
CA ILE A 221 10.34 -4.57 -1.85
C ILE A 221 11.22 -3.69 -0.96
N SER A 222 12.40 -4.16 -0.54
CA SER A 222 13.36 -3.38 0.23
C SER A 222 14.68 -3.14 -0.51
N ALA A 223 15.36 -2.06 -0.14
CA ALA A 223 16.80 -1.95 -0.37
C ALA A 223 17.56 -3.02 0.46
N PRO A 224 18.78 -3.42 0.04
CA PRO A 224 19.62 -4.30 0.84
C PRO A 224 20.08 -3.60 2.12
N ILE A 225 19.92 -4.29 3.26
CA ILE A 225 20.55 -3.89 4.51
C ILE A 225 21.80 -4.73 4.76
N TYR A 226 22.92 -4.06 5.00
CA TYR A 226 24.22 -4.70 5.17
C TYR A 226 24.55 -4.98 6.63
N PHE A 227 25.26 -6.08 6.88
CA PHE A 227 25.79 -6.43 8.18
C PHE A 227 27.15 -7.12 8.04
N LYS A 228 27.90 -7.19 9.14
CA LYS A 228 29.22 -7.82 9.20
C LYS A 228 29.18 -9.09 10.03
N ILE A 229 29.88 -10.11 9.56
CA ILE A 229 30.10 -11.37 10.28
C ILE A 229 31.61 -11.66 10.28
N LEU A 230 32.15 -11.93 11.46
CA LEU A 230 33.44 -12.58 11.64
C LEU A 230 33.21 -14.08 11.77
N SER A 231 33.66 -14.85 10.79
CA SER A 231 33.60 -16.31 10.78
C SER A 231 34.91 -16.89 11.30
N VAL A 232 34.84 -17.75 12.31
CA VAL A 232 36.00 -18.35 12.98
C VAL A 232 35.88 -19.87 13.04
N ALA A 233 37.00 -20.58 12.90
CA ALA A 233 37.04 -22.03 13.08
C ALA A 233 36.56 -22.41 14.48
N THR A 234 35.93 -23.58 14.57
CA THR A 234 35.65 -24.17 15.89
C THR A 234 36.99 -24.47 16.54
N ILE A 235 37.33 -23.72 17.59
CA ILE A 235 38.46 -24.08 18.45
C ILE A 235 38.08 -25.44 19.04
N ARG A 236 38.82 -26.49 18.69
CA ARG A 236 38.79 -27.74 19.46
C ARG A 236 39.40 -27.43 20.82
N ILE A 237 38.63 -26.82 21.71
CA ILE A 237 38.93 -26.90 23.12
C ILE A 237 38.65 -28.36 23.45
N LYS A 238 39.71 -29.17 23.41
CA LYS A 238 39.73 -30.49 24.01
C LYS A 238 39.17 -30.31 25.43
N LEU A 239 37.99 -30.87 25.71
CA LEU A 239 37.25 -30.69 26.97
C LEU A 239 38.12 -31.00 28.19
N GLU A 240 39.04 -31.96 28.02
CA GLU A 240 40.15 -32.30 28.92
C GLU A 240 40.96 -31.06 29.35
N HIS A 241 41.38 -30.18 28.44
CA HIS A 241 42.14 -28.98 28.78
C HIS A 241 41.30 -27.86 29.41
N PHE A 242 39.99 -27.78 29.15
CA PHE A 242 39.13 -26.77 29.78
C PHE A 242 38.87 -27.10 31.25
N LEU A 243 38.63 -28.37 31.55
CA LEU A 243 38.51 -28.84 32.92
C LEU A 243 39.83 -28.68 33.67
N ASP A 244 40.98 -28.99 33.05
CA ASP A 244 42.30 -28.76 33.65
C ASP A 244 42.52 -27.27 33.97
N LEU A 245 42.10 -26.36 33.08
CA LEU A 245 42.22 -24.91 33.30
C LEU A 245 41.34 -24.43 34.46
N ILE A 246 40.12 -24.97 34.58
CA ILE A 246 39.22 -24.69 35.71
C ILE A 246 39.75 -25.29 37.01
N PHE A 247 40.25 -26.53 36.98
CA PHE A 247 40.85 -27.20 38.14
C PHE A 247 42.09 -26.46 38.65
N ALA A 248 42.96 -26.00 37.75
CA ALA A 248 44.15 -25.22 38.10
C ALA A 248 43.81 -23.84 38.71
N LEU A 249 42.70 -23.22 38.28
CA LEU A 249 42.18 -21.98 38.88
C LEU A 249 41.58 -22.19 40.28
N TRP A 250 41.06 -23.38 40.58
CA TRP A 250 40.44 -23.72 41.87
C TRP A 250 41.42 -24.32 42.88
N HIS A 251 42.52 -24.92 42.43
CA HIS A 251 43.55 -25.54 43.27
C HIS A 251 44.96 -25.09 42.83
N PRO A 252 45.35 -23.83 43.10
CA PRO A 252 46.63 -23.28 42.64
C PRO A 252 47.88 -23.92 43.29
N ASP A 253 47.71 -24.72 44.36
CA ASP A 253 48.81 -25.27 45.17
C ASP A 253 49.03 -26.79 44.98
N LYS A 254 48.68 -27.35 43.80
CA LYS A 254 49.07 -28.70 43.40
C LYS A 254 49.75 -28.72 42.03
#